data_AF-A0A9P6D6X5-F1
#
_entry.id   AF-A0A9P6D6X5-F1
#
_cell.length_a   1.000
_cell.length_b   1.000
_cell.length_c   1.000
_cell.angle_alpha   90.00
_cell.angle_beta   90.00
_cell.angle_gamma   90.00
#
_symmetry.space_group_name_H-M   'P 1'
#
loop_
_entity.id
_entity.type
_entity.pdbx_description
1 polymer ?
#
loop_
_entity_poly.entity_id
_entity_poly.type
_entity_poly.pdbx_seq_one_letter_code
_entity_poly.pdbx_strand_id
1 'polypeptide(L)'
;WEPTTRIIVNFYHYINHQVTDYFCQTWCNPAPLNGAAPNLVVVDEDKEGRPYYKSAFNTQACEQLNAWLGGFQTVLNWMTVSNFDFTMHVLLFLHT
;
A
#
# COMPACT_ATOMS: atom_id res chain seq x y z
N TRP A 1 -14.86 -16.23 12.54
CA TRP A 1 -13.98 -15.78 11.44
C TRP A 1 -14.17 -14.28 11.21
N GLU A 2 -15.40 -13.77 11.18
CA GLU A 2 -15.70 -12.34 11.14
C GLU A 2 -14.91 -11.49 12.17
N PRO A 3 -14.93 -11.74 13.49
CA PRO A 3 -14.51 -10.74 14.48
C PRO A 3 -13.05 -10.26 14.38
N THR A 4 -12.19 -11.03 13.73
CA THR A 4 -10.74 -10.76 13.60
C THR A 4 -10.30 -10.49 12.17
N THR A 5 -11.20 -10.64 11.19
CA THR A 5 -10.84 -10.45 9.78
C THR A 5 -10.78 -8.97 9.48
N ARG A 6 -9.69 -8.50 8.88
CA ARG A 6 -9.58 -7.15 8.31
C ARG A 6 -9.10 -7.31 6.88
N ILE A 7 -9.84 -6.73 5.95
CA ILE A 7 -9.55 -6.80 4.52
C ILE A 7 -8.70 -5.59 4.19
N ILE A 8 -7.45 -5.83 3.83
CA ILE A 8 -6.56 -4.76 3.35
C ILE A 8 -6.96 -4.46 1.92
N VAL A 9 -7.54 -3.29 1.71
CA VAL A 9 -7.97 -2.80 0.40
C VAL A 9 -7.09 -1.65 -0.05
N ASN A 10 -6.97 -1.47 -1.36
CA ASN A 10 -6.24 -0.37 -1.95
C ASN A 10 -7.05 0.93 -2.01
N PHE A 11 -6.41 2.02 -2.44
CA PHE A 11 -7.09 3.31 -2.60
C PHE A 11 -8.24 3.26 -3.63
N TYR A 12 -8.11 2.41 -4.67
CA TYR A 12 -9.14 2.18 -5.68
C TYR A 12 -10.46 1.65 -5.09
N HIS A 13 -10.42 0.96 -3.96
CA HIS A 13 -11.62 0.49 -3.27
C HIS A 13 -12.59 1.63 -2.93
N TYR A 14 -12.08 2.79 -2.51
CA TYR A 14 -12.89 3.96 -2.17
C TYR A 14 -13.37 4.77 -3.36
N ILE A 15 -12.91 4.44 -4.57
CA ILE A 15 -13.45 5.02 -5.81
C ILE A 15 -14.79 4.34 -6.17
N ASN A 16 -14.90 3.04 -5.89
CA ASN A 16 -16.06 2.22 -6.23
C ASN A 16 -17.04 2.02 -5.07
N HIS A 17 -16.64 2.36 -3.84
CA HIS A 17 -17.48 2.31 -2.65
C HIS A 17 -17.57 3.68 -2.00
N GLN A 18 -18.77 4.01 -1.50
CA GLN A 18 -18.95 5.24 -0.73
C GLN A 18 -18.22 5.12 0.61
N VAL A 19 -17.62 6.22 1.08
CA VAL A 19 -16.97 6.30 2.40
C VAL A 19 -17.94 5.97 3.53
N THR A 20 -19.26 6.12 3.31
CA THR A 20 -20.35 5.80 4.23
C THR A 20 -20.79 4.34 4.21
N ASP A 21 -20.23 3.50 3.35
CA ASP A 21 -20.57 2.08 3.26
C ASP A 21 -20.16 1.35 4.55
N TYR A 22 -21.15 0.81 5.27
CA TYR A 22 -20.95 0.17 6.57
C TYR A 22 -20.01 -1.04 6.49
N PHE A 23 -20.11 -1.83 5.42
CA PHE A 23 -19.26 -3.00 5.25
C PHE A 23 -17.80 -2.57 5.03
N CYS A 24 -17.58 -1.54 4.20
CA CYS A 24 -16.26 -0.99 3.94
C CYS A 24 -15.65 -0.32 5.18
N GLN A 25 -16.44 0.41 5.97
CA GLN A 25 -15.96 1.01 7.23
C GLN A 25 -15.59 -0.03 8.28
N THR A 26 -16.33 -1.15 8.32
CA THR A 26 -16.15 -2.21 9.32
C THR A 26 -14.99 -3.12 8.97
N TRP A 27 -14.86 -3.50 7.70
CA TRP A 27 -13.97 -4.58 7.26
C TRP A 27 -12.81 -4.11 6.40
N CYS A 28 -13.00 -3.04 5.62
CA CYS A 28 -12.06 -2.58 4.60
C CYS A 28 -11.27 -1.33 5.03
N ASN A 29 -11.60 -0.70 6.16
CA ASN A 29 -10.90 0.50 6.62
C ASN A 29 -9.40 0.17 6.81
N PRO A 30 -8.48 0.85 6.11
CA PRO A 30 -7.23 0.25 5.64
C PRO A 30 -6.26 -0.08 6.74
N ALA A 31 -6.56 0.33 7.97
CA ALA A 31 -5.73 -0.04 9.08
C ALA A 31 -6.40 0.11 10.45
N PRO A 32 -6.07 -0.78 11.40
CA PRO A 32 -6.33 -0.54 12.80
C PRO A 32 -5.61 0.74 13.26
N LEU A 33 -6.36 1.83 13.45
CA LEU A 33 -5.88 3.07 14.09
C LEU A 33 -5.51 2.88 15.58
N ASN A 34 -5.57 1.64 16.07
CA ASN A 34 -5.18 1.25 17.42
C ASN A 34 -3.78 0.60 17.46
N GLY A 35 -3.01 0.65 16.37
CA GLY A 35 -1.65 0.12 16.31
C GLY A 35 -1.56 -1.41 16.21
N ALA A 36 -2.67 -2.13 16.01
CA ALA A 36 -2.66 -3.59 15.90
C ALA A 36 -1.96 -4.13 14.64
N ALA A 37 -1.62 -3.26 13.68
CA ALA A 37 -0.88 -3.61 12.47
C ALA A 37 0.31 -2.65 12.25
N PRO A 38 1.37 -2.72 13.08
CA PRO A 38 2.50 -1.79 13.03
C PRO A 38 3.30 -1.89 11.72
N ASN A 39 3.21 -3.04 11.02
CA ASN A 39 3.84 -3.23 9.70
C ASN A 39 3.05 -2.54 8.57
N LEU A 40 1.81 -2.10 8.83
CA LEU A 40 0.93 -1.47 7.86
C LEU A 40 0.65 0.00 8.21
N VAL A 41 0.80 0.38 9.48
CA VAL A 41 0.53 1.72 10.00
C VAL A 41 1.67 2.17 10.87
N VAL A 42 2.16 3.37 10.59
CA VAL A 42 3.11 4.07 11.45
C VAL A 42 2.42 5.30 12.03
N VAL A 43 2.83 5.66 13.25
CA VAL A 43 2.47 6.93 13.86
C VAL A 43 3.46 7.98 13.38
N ASP A 44 2.95 9.12 12.94
CA ASP A 44 3.73 10.28 12.52
C ASP A 44 3.17 11.54 13.21
N GLU A 45 3.93 12.63 13.21
CA GLU A 45 3.51 13.89 13.85
C GLU A 45 3.06 14.90 12.79
N ASP A 46 1.91 15.54 13.03
CA ASP A 46 1.48 16.66 12.20
C ASP A 46 2.32 17.92 12.50
N LYS A 47 2.04 19.00 11.77
CA LYS A 47 2.75 20.28 11.93
C LYS A 47 2.60 20.90 13.33
N GLU A 48 1.59 20.48 14.07
CA GLU A 48 1.32 20.91 15.43
C GLU A 48 1.84 19.91 16.49
N GLY A 49 2.57 18.87 16.07
CA GLY A 49 3.13 17.83 16.95
C GLY A 49 2.11 16.83 17.45
N ARG A 50 0.92 16.74 16.84
CA ARG A 50 -0.10 15.77 17.23
C ARG A 50 0.13 14.46 16.47
N PRO A 51 0.06 13.31 17.15
CA PRO A 51 0.23 12.02 16.49
C PRO A 51 -0.95 11.75 15.57
N TYR A 52 -0.66 11.36 14.33
CA TYR A 52 -1.62 10.82 13.39
C TYR A 52 -1.11 9.50 12.82
N TYR A 53 -2.05 8.64 12.42
CA TYR A 53 -1.73 7.34 11.85
C TYR A 53 -1.66 7.47 10.33
N LYS A 54 -0.57 7.01 9.74
CA LYS A 54 -0.41 6.91 8.28
C LYS A 54 0.00 5.51 7.87
N SER A 55 -0.33 5.11 6.64
CA SER A 55 0.13 3.84 6.09
C SER A 55 1.67 3.78 6.07
N ALA A 56 2.23 2.65 6.46
CA ALA A 56 3.68 2.41 6.46
C ALA A 56 4.27 2.40 5.03
N PHE A 57 3.45 2.07 4.04
CA PHE A 57 3.80 2.11 2.62
C PHE A 57 2.66 2.73 1.81
N ASN A 58 3.02 3.40 0.72
CA ASN A 58 2.06 4.03 -0.18
C ASN A 58 1.55 3.00 -1.21
N THR A 59 0.42 2.36 -0.91
CA THR A 59 -0.23 1.37 -1.79
C THR A 59 -0.52 1.90 -3.18
N GLN A 60 -0.94 3.17 -3.29
CA GLN A 60 -1.22 3.79 -4.58
C GLN A 60 0.04 3.96 -5.44
N ALA A 61 1.14 4.40 -4.83
CA ALA A 61 2.42 4.50 -5.54
C ALA A 61 2.92 3.11 -6.00
N CYS A 62 2.77 2.09 -5.15
CA CYS A 62 3.08 0.71 -5.53
C CYS A 62 2.23 0.23 -6.71
N GLU A 63 0.94 0.54 -6.74
CA GLU A 63 0.04 0.17 -7.84
C GLU A 63 0.40 0.88 -9.14
N GLN A 64 0.70 2.17 -9.09
CA GLN A 64 1.15 2.92 -10.26
C GLN A 64 2.47 2.36 -10.80
N LEU A 65 3.42 2.03 -9.91
CA LEU A 65 4.67 1.39 -10.30
C LEU A 65 4.42 0.01 -10.94
N ASN A 66 3.55 -0.82 -10.35
CA ASN A 66 3.20 -2.13 -10.91
C ASN A 66 2.52 -2.01 -12.28
N ALA A 67 1.62 -1.03 -12.44
CA ALA A 67 0.97 -0.75 -13.73
C ALA A 67 1.99 -0.32 -14.79
N TRP A 68 2.97 0.50 -14.42
CA TRP A 68 4.07 0.90 -15.30
C TRP A 68 4.98 -0.28 -15.66
N LEU A 69 5.37 -1.09 -14.68
CA LEU A 69 6.16 -2.31 -14.87
C LEU A 69 5.45 -3.34 -15.75
N GLY A 70 4.11 -3.34 -15.78
CA GLY A 70 3.30 -4.19 -16.66
C GLY A 70 3.69 -4.07 -18.13
N GLY A 71 4.09 -2.87 -18.59
CA GLY A 71 4.60 -2.67 -19.96
C GLY A 71 5.92 -3.38 -20.27
N PHE A 72 6.67 -3.76 -19.23
CA PHE A 72 7.97 -4.43 -19.33
C PHE A 72 7.93 -5.89 -18.87
N GLN A 73 6.74 -6.42 -18.57
CA GLN A 73 6.56 -7.73 -17.94
C GLN A 73 7.29 -8.85 -18.68
N THR A 74 7.27 -8.87 -20.01
CA THR A 74 7.98 -9.88 -20.80
C THR A 74 9.48 -9.88 -20.52
N VAL A 75 10.11 -8.71 -20.47
CA VAL A 75 11.56 -8.60 -20.23
C VAL A 75 11.88 -8.93 -18.77
N LEU A 76 11.08 -8.43 -17.84
CA LEU A 76 11.25 -8.69 -16.41
C LEU A 76 11.12 -10.18 -16.07
N ASN A 77 10.17 -10.89 -16.68
CA ASN A 77 9.96 -12.32 -16.46
C ASN A 77 11.12 -13.20 -16.94
N TRP A 78 11.97 -12.70 -17.84
CA TRP A 78 13.11 -13.43 -18.39
C TRP A 78 14.41 -13.15 -17.63
N MET A 79 14.38 -12.25 -16.63
CA MET A 79 15.53 -11.95 -15.80
C MET A 79 15.81 -13.06 -14.79
N THR A 80 17.08 -13.24 -14.45
CA THR A 80 17.44 -13.94 -13.22
C THR A 80 17.00 -13.10 -12.02
N VAL A 81 16.81 -13.75 -10.86
CA VAL A 81 16.45 -13.05 -9.62
C VAL A 81 17.41 -11.90 -9.31
N SER A 82 18.73 -12.14 -9.45
CA SER A 82 19.74 -11.10 -9.21
C SER A 82 19.64 -9.90 -10.16
N ASN A 83 19.29 -10.14 -11.43
CA ASN A 83 19.14 -9.06 -12.42
C ASN A 83 17.85 -8.27 -12.18
N PHE A 84 16.78 -8.96 -11.79
CA PHE A 84 15.53 -8.32 -11.41
C PHE A 84 15.73 -7.42 -10.19
N ASP A 85 16.36 -7.94 -9.13
CA ASP A 85 16.62 -7.20 -7.90
C ASP A 85 17.49 -5.96 -8.15
N PHE A 86 18.58 -6.11 -8.91
CA PHE A 86 19.42 -4.98 -9.30
C PHE A 86 18.65 -3.93 -10.10
N THR A 87 17.82 -4.38 -11.05
CA THR A 87 17.01 -3.49 -11.89
C THR A 87 15.99 -2.72 -11.06
N MET A 88 15.27 -3.39 -10.16
CA MET A 88 14.33 -2.74 -9.24
C MET A 88 15.05 -1.75 -8.32
N HIS A 89 16.23 -2.10 -7.81
CA HIS A 89 17.02 -1.21 -6.96
C HIS A 89 17.42 0.08 -7.69
N VAL A 90 17.93 -0.04 -8.92
CA VAL A 90 18.32 1.13 -9.73
C VAL A 90 17.10 1.98 -10.09
N LEU A 91 15.99 1.37 -10.50
CA LEU A 91 14.75 2.10 -10.82
C LEU A 91 14.25 2.91 -9.63
N LEU A 92 14.19 2.29 -8.45
CA LEU A 92 13.75 2.98 -7.24
C LEU A 92 14.73 4.09 -6.84
N PHE A 93 16.04 3.83 -6.91
CA PHE A 93 17.08 4.82 -6.58
C PHE A 93 17.04 6.06 -7.46
N LEU A 94 16.71 5.92 -8.75
CA LEU A 94 16.64 7.06 -9.67
C LEU A 94 15.40 7.95 -9.46
N HIS A 95 14.38 7.46 -8.78
CA HIS A 95 13.07 8.10 -8.64
C HIS A 95 12.70 8.49 -7.20
N THR A 96 13.59 8.24 -6.23
CA THR A 96 13.53 8.73 -4.83
C THR A 96 14.42 9.95 -4.64
#